data_AF-A0A2N9N4B9-F1
#
_entry.id   AF-A0A2N9N4B9-F1
#
_cell.length_a   1.000
_cell.length_b   1.000
_cell.length_c   1.000
_cell.angle_alpha   90.00
_cell.angle_beta   90.00
_cell.angle_gamma   90.00
#
_symmetry.space_group_name_H-M   'P 1'
#
loop_
_entity.id
_entity.type
_entity.pdbx_description
1 polymer ?
#
loop_
_entity_poly.entity_id
_entity_poly.type
_entity_poly.pdbx_seq_one_letter_code
_entity_poly.pdbx_strand_id
1 'polypeptide(L)'
;MLFLALLAAAPFQFHVDNAEFPNAVFHLSCLSDRVPCTKPQVEKFWHGDLQWTNIDQHQLDAWNAALDGVSGRQVKPPESPFLPNYGDFYPGPAAVRRIIAAGLDSHSPAEFRKHAATFASPNEIAQLSAALAHFERRLRPWWHSKGAPYAAARQRPIETLMNAPGVSVLGDRIARFMESEITSRKFRIHLIPRSDPKSDGAIATVVGNHVLAEVIDAMRPDEALPYMMHELTHALYDLAPLRLHQQLIRDFVASSEPNSQPLYALLNEGIATAVQITLMRQTMPDQDIYRDPFIPRIGRAVAGPLARALENGPTLYHGFLGSYLRASAAELKEELASPRFILSTAMPVSIGKLDEAEKACQSYLVTHWAGDFAERNRFSEVNLMVLITYDRLDAISDNWSEIIPLSQAHRGFAFSAPRNTKGHWYVLAGRDDTTVAEVVQRLAAIRTGTGDGVVLTID
;
A
#
# COMPACT_ATOMS: atom_id res chain seq x y z
N MET A 1 42.13 19.28 -18.60
CA MET A 1 41.65 18.47 -17.47
C MET A 1 40.70 19.33 -16.66
N LEU A 2 39.39 19.20 -16.91
CA LEU A 2 38.36 19.88 -16.14
C LEU A 2 38.15 19.08 -14.85
N PHE A 3 38.52 19.64 -13.71
CA PHE A 3 38.10 19.12 -12.40
C PHE A 3 36.59 19.33 -12.27
N LEU A 4 35.80 18.31 -12.60
CA LEU A 4 34.45 18.18 -12.06
C LEU A 4 34.62 17.96 -10.55
N ALA A 5 34.53 19.04 -9.78
CA ALA A 5 34.29 18.93 -8.35
C ALA A 5 32.98 18.18 -8.19
N LEU A 6 33.06 16.91 -7.77
CA LEU A 6 31.93 16.16 -7.26
C LEU A 6 31.39 16.95 -6.07
N LEU A 7 30.38 17.78 -6.32
CA LEU A 7 29.59 18.38 -5.27
C LEU A 7 28.95 17.22 -4.51
N ALA A 8 29.50 16.91 -3.34
CA ALA A 8 28.90 15.94 -2.45
C ALA A 8 27.45 16.38 -2.21
N ALA A 9 26.49 15.52 -2.56
CA ALA A 9 25.09 15.79 -2.29
C ALA A 9 24.92 16.06 -0.78
N ALA A 10 24.01 16.97 -0.43
CA ALA A 10 23.68 17.20 0.98
C ALA A 10 23.27 15.87 1.64
N PRO A 11 23.60 15.63 2.91
CA PRO A 11 23.15 14.43 3.60
C PRO A 11 21.62 14.43 3.76
N PHE A 12 21.03 13.24 3.95
CA PHE A 12 19.66 13.14 4.41
C PHE A 12 19.53 13.77 5.80
N GLN A 13 18.46 14.53 5.99
CA GLN A 13 18.13 15.18 7.25
C GLN A 13 16.71 14.77 7.63
N PHE A 14 16.57 14.24 8.84
CA PHE A 14 15.28 13.82 9.37
C PHE A 14 14.89 14.79 10.48
N HIS A 15 13.79 15.50 10.30
CA HIS A 15 13.20 16.27 11.38
C HIS A 15 12.11 15.43 12.04
N VAL A 16 12.19 15.24 13.34
CA VAL A 16 11.12 14.55 14.08
C VAL A 16 10.30 15.61 14.80
N ASP A 17 9.01 15.67 14.50
CA ASP A 17 8.10 16.61 15.13
C ASP A 17 6.86 15.93 15.73
N ASN A 18 6.23 16.67 16.62
CA ASN A 18 4.99 16.35 17.29
C ASN A 18 4.06 17.57 17.18
N ALA A 19 3.92 18.16 16.01
CA ALA A 19 3.08 19.35 15.87
C ALA A 19 1.58 18.98 15.88
N GLU A 20 0.76 19.85 16.50
CA GLU A 20 -0.69 19.67 16.60
C GLU A 20 -1.38 19.61 15.23
N PHE A 21 -1.02 20.54 14.33
CA PHE A 21 -1.69 20.67 13.04
C PHE A 21 -1.46 19.46 12.12
N PRO A 22 -0.23 18.95 11.93
CA PRO A 22 -0.01 17.67 11.25
C PRO A 22 -0.77 16.49 11.88
N ASN A 23 -0.94 16.47 13.20
CA ASN A 23 -1.75 15.45 13.86
C ASN A 23 -3.23 15.54 13.48
N ALA A 24 -3.79 16.76 13.40
CA ALA A 24 -5.15 16.97 12.90
C ALA A 24 -5.31 16.55 11.43
N VAL A 25 -4.32 16.87 10.58
CA VAL A 25 -4.27 16.43 9.17
C VAL A 25 -4.27 14.90 9.07
N PHE A 26 -3.45 14.22 9.88
CA PHE A 26 -3.43 12.76 9.95
C PHE A 26 -4.79 12.19 10.36
N HIS A 27 -5.38 12.67 11.46
CA HIS A 27 -6.65 12.16 11.97
C HIS A 27 -7.77 12.31 10.92
N LEU A 28 -7.89 13.49 10.30
CA LEU A 28 -8.88 13.73 9.25
C LEU A 28 -8.63 12.83 8.03
N SER A 29 -7.37 12.75 7.57
CA SER A 29 -7.01 11.93 6.41
C SER A 29 -7.27 10.43 6.65
N CYS A 30 -6.98 9.94 7.86
CA CYS A 30 -7.25 8.58 8.29
C CYS A 30 -8.75 8.26 8.33
N LEU A 31 -9.57 9.13 8.95
CA LEU A 31 -11.02 8.99 8.96
C LEU A 31 -11.64 8.98 7.56
N SER A 32 -11.01 9.70 6.62
CA SER A 32 -11.42 9.78 5.22
C SER A 32 -10.84 8.68 4.30
N ASP A 33 -10.14 7.68 4.84
CA ASP A 33 -9.48 6.61 4.07
C ASP A 33 -8.46 7.12 3.03
N ARG A 34 -7.86 8.29 3.26
CA ARG A 34 -6.88 8.89 2.32
C ARG A 34 -5.43 8.61 2.69
N VAL A 35 -5.18 8.14 3.90
CA VAL A 35 -3.88 7.63 4.35
C VAL A 35 -4.08 6.34 5.11
N PRO A 36 -3.22 5.32 4.93
CA PRO A 36 -3.21 4.14 5.77
C PRO A 36 -3.01 4.52 7.24
N CYS A 37 -3.83 3.93 8.11
CA CYS A 37 -3.82 4.18 9.55
C CYS A 37 -4.49 3.01 10.29
N THR A 38 -4.40 2.97 11.62
CA THR A 38 -5.23 2.06 12.42
C THR A 38 -6.65 2.62 12.62
N LYS A 39 -7.37 2.79 11.51
CA LYS A 39 -8.67 3.50 11.45
C LYS A 39 -9.68 3.09 12.52
N PRO A 40 -9.94 1.81 12.83
CA PRO A 40 -10.93 1.43 13.84
C PRO A 40 -10.66 2.06 15.22
N GLN A 41 -9.39 2.34 15.52
CA GLN A 41 -8.97 2.90 16.78
C GLN A 41 -9.02 4.43 16.77
N VAL A 42 -8.75 5.05 15.62
CA VAL A 42 -9.02 6.49 15.40
C VAL A 42 -10.52 6.75 15.47
N GLU A 43 -11.35 5.94 14.83
CA GLU A 43 -12.82 5.99 14.94
C GLU A 43 -13.27 5.79 16.39
N LYS A 44 -12.77 4.77 17.10
CA LYS A 44 -13.08 4.56 18.52
C LYS A 44 -12.78 5.80 19.36
N PHE A 45 -11.64 6.45 19.14
CA PHE A 45 -11.28 7.68 19.83
C PHE A 45 -12.27 8.82 19.52
N TRP A 46 -12.55 9.07 18.25
CA TRP A 46 -13.43 10.15 17.84
C TRP A 46 -14.89 9.94 18.26
N HIS A 47 -15.41 8.71 18.15
CA HIS A 47 -16.77 8.37 18.55
C HIS A 47 -16.93 8.23 20.06
N GLY A 48 -15.95 7.63 20.75
CA GLY A 48 -16.00 7.38 22.19
C GLY A 48 -15.57 8.59 23.02
N ASP A 49 -14.32 9.02 22.85
CA ASP A 49 -13.70 10.01 23.74
C ASP A 49 -14.09 11.45 23.35
N LEU A 50 -14.14 11.74 22.04
CA LEU A 50 -14.50 13.08 21.55
C LEU A 50 -16.01 13.24 21.29
N GLN A 51 -16.79 12.15 21.39
CA GLN A 51 -18.23 12.12 21.16
C GLN A 51 -18.61 12.70 19.80
N TRP A 52 -18.40 11.92 18.74
CA TRP A 52 -18.69 12.29 17.35
C TRP A 52 -20.07 12.92 17.19
N THR A 53 -20.13 14.00 16.41
CA THR A 53 -21.33 14.80 16.18
C THR A 53 -21.68 14.87 14.69
N ASN A 54 -22.90 15.32 14.39
CA ASN A 54 -23.32 15.58 13.01
C ASN A 54 -22.47 16.65 12.32
N ILE A 55 -21.85 17.57 13.07
CA ILE A 55 -20.95 18.58 12.51
C ILE A 55 -19.64 17.93 12.09
N ASP A 56 -19.09 17.01 12.92
CA ASP A 56 -17.87 16.26 12.56
C ASP A 56 -18.10 15.49 11.24
N GLN A 57 -19.27 14.81 11.10
CA GLN A 57 -19.64 14.11 9.86
C GLN A 57 -19.75 15.06 8.66
N HIS A 58 -20.47 16.18 8.78
CA HIS A 58 -20.60 17.14 7.70
C HIS A 58 -19.24 17.70 7.24
N GLN A 59 -18.31 17.93 8.16
CA GLN A 59 -16.96 18.40 7.82
C GLN A 59 -16.14 17.30 7.14
N LEU A 60 -16.27 16.04 7.57
CA LEU A 60 -15.64 14.90 6.91
C LEU A 60 -16.18 14.70 5.48
N ASP A 61 -17.49 14.83 5.29
CA ASP A 61 -18.14 14.72 3.97
C ASP A 61 -17.68 15.85 3.04
N ALA A 62 -17.59 17.08 3.55
CA ALA A 62 -17.08 18.23 2.78
C ALA A 62 -15.61 18.05 2.40
N TRP A 63 -14.78 17.51 3.31
CA TRP A 63 -13.40 17.15 3.03
C TRP A 63 -13.30 16.11 1.91
N ASN A 64 -14.08 15.02 2.00
CA ASN A 64 -14.13 13.98 0.98
C ASN A 64 -14.58 14.53 -0.38
N ALA A 65 -15.68 15.29 -0.42
CA ALA A 65 -16.19 15.85 -1.66
C ALA A 65 -15.18 16.76 -2.36
N ALA A 66 -14.44 17.58 -1.61
CA ALA A 66 -13.40 18.43 -2.17
C ALA A 66 -12.21 17.61 -2.71
N LEU A 67 -11.75 16.59 -2.00
CA LEU A 67 -10.68 15.71 -2.47
C LEU A 67 -11.09 14.86 -3.69
N ASP A 68 -12.32 14.36 -3.71
CA ASP A 68 -12.87 13.63 -4.85
C ASP A 68 -13.03 14.54 -6.07
N GLY A 69 -13.43 15.80 -5.87
CA GLY A 69 -13.43 16.83 -6.91
C GLY A 69 -12.03 17.09 -7.50
N VAL A 70 -10.98 17.05 -6.67
CA VAL A 70 -9.57 17.15 -7.11
C VAL A 70 -9.13 15.92 -7.88
N SER A 71 -9.44 14.74 -7.36
CA SER A 71 -9.04 13.45 -7.94
C SER A 71 -9.73 13.20 -9.27
N GLY A 72 -11.05 13.42 -9.33
CA GLY A 72 -11.90 13.11 -10.49
C GLY A 72 -11.65 13.97 -11.72
N ARG A 73 -10.98 15.13 -11.57
CA ARG A 73 -10.58 15.98 -12.70
C ARG A 73 -9.17 15.67 -13.24
N GLN A 74 -8.43 14.75 -12.61
CA GLN A 74 -7.12 14.36 -13.12
C GLN A 74 -7.25 13.49 -14.38
N VAL A 75 -6.19 13.48 -15.18
CA VAL A 75 -6.11 12.57 -16.33
C VAL A 75 -6.08 11.12 -15.85
N LYS A 76 -6.60 10.22 -16.69
CA LYS A 76 -6.50 8.78 -16.43
C LYS A 76 -5.02 8.36 -16.41
N PRO A 77 -4.65 7.38 -15.58
CA PRO A 77 -3.30 6.83 -15.61
C PRO A 77 -3.01 6.21 -17.00
N PRO A 78 -1.72 6.12 -17.39
CA PRO A 78 -1.35 5.49 -18.65
C PRO A 78 -1.71 3.99 -18.66
N GLU A 79 -1.67 3.36 -19.82
CA GLU A 79 -1.81 1.90 -19.93
C GLU A 79 -0.61 1.20 -19.29
N SER A 80 -0.85 0.03 -18.69
CA SER A 80 0.17 -0.78 -18.04
C SER A 80 -0.26 -2.23 -18.03
N PRO A 81 0.58 -3.20 -18.42
CA PRO A 81 0.15 -4.60 -18.46
C PRO A 81 -0.22 -5.16 -17.07
N PHE A 82 0.45 -4.72 -16.00
CA PHE A 82 0.14 -5.06 -14.61
C PHE A 82 -0.45 -3.88 -13.83
N LEU A 83 -1.14 -4.17 -12.72
CA LEU A 83 -1.52 -3.16 -11.72
C LEU A 83 -0.25 -2.58 -11.06
N PRO A 84 0.00 -1.27 -11.19
CA PRO A 84 1.21 -0.67 -10.60
C PRO A 84 1.14 -0.61 -9.09
N ASN A 85 2.28 -0.87 -8.46
CA ASN A 85 2.46 -0.95 -7.01
C ASN A 85 3.05 0.33 -6.37
N TYR A 86 2.82 1.48 -7.00
CA TYR A 86 3.27 2.80 -6.53
C TYR A 86 2.16 3.84 -6.73
N GLY A 87 2.06 4.79 -5.79
CA GLY A 87 0.92 5.70 -5.72
C GLY A 87 0.87 6.70 -6.87
N ASP A 88 2.03 7.20 -7.29
CA ASP A 88 2.14 8.27 -8.28
C ASP A 88 1.79 7.85 -9.71
N PHE A 89 1.64 6.54 -9.96
CA PHE A 89 1.05 6.04 -11.20
C PHE A 89 -0.37 6.56 -11.42
N TYR A 90 -1.14 6.74 -10.32
CA TYR A 90 -2.54 7.14 -10.34
C TYR A 90 -2.65 8.65 -10.09
N PRO A 91 -2.90 9.48 -11.13
CA PRO A 91 -2.79 10.94 -11.00
C PRO A 91 -3.78 11.55 -10.00
N GLY A 92 -4.98 10.97 -9.89
CA GLY A 92 -6.01 11.35 -8.91
C GLY A 92 -5.51 11.21 -7.47
N PRO A 93 -5.22 9.98 -7.00
CA PRO A 93 -4.59 9.74 -5.70
C PRO A 93 -3.32 10.57 -5.46
N ALA A 94 -2.44 10.71 -6.46
CA ALA A 94 -1.23 11.53 -6.34
C ALA A 94 -1.55 13.02 -6.08
N ALA A 95 -2.58 13.57 -6.74
CA ALA A 95 -3.03 14.94 -6.49
C ALA A 95 -3.59 15.13 -5.07
N VAL A 96 -4.34 14.14 -4.57
CA VAL A 96 -4.83 14.13 -3.18
C VAL A 96 -3.66 14.08 -2.20
N ARG A 97 -2.66 13.21 -2.42
CA ARG A 97 -1.46 13.13 -1.57
C ARG A 97 -0.70 14.47 -1.52
N ARG A 98 -0.62 15.22 -2.63
CA ARG A 98 -0.01 16.57 -2.64
C ARG A 98 -0.76 17.58 -1.76
N ILE A 99 -2.09 17.52 -1.73
CA ILE A 99 -2.90 18.37 -0.83
C ILE A 99 -2.65 17.99 0.63
N ILE A 100 -2.61 16.69 0.94
CA ILE A 100 -2.33 16.21 2.30
C ILE A 100 -0.93 16.62 2.73
N ALA A 101 0.08 16.45 1.87
CA ALA A 101 1.45 16.92 2.11
C ALA A 101 1.49 18.44 2.41
N ALA A 102 0.77 19.26 1.64
CA ALA A 102 0.65 20.70 1.93
C ALA A 102 0.04 20.98 3.32
N GLY A 103 -0.88 20.13 3.78
CA GLY A 103 -1.40 20.16 5.15
C GLY A 103 -0.34 19.81 6.19
N LEU A 104 0.42 18.74 5.97
CA LEU A 104 1.52 18.32 6.85
C LEU A 104 2.69 19.31 6.88
N ASP A 105 2.85 20.11 5.82
CA ASP A 105 3.79 21.22 5.72
C ASP A 105 3.34 22.49 6.46
N SER A 106 2.11 22.52 6.96
CA SER A 106 1.51 23.72 7.55
C SER A 106 1.40 23.63 9.07
N HIS A 107 1.34 24.79 9.72
CA HIS A 107 1.13 24.92 11.17
C HIS A 107 -0.25 25.52 11.52
N SER A 108 -1.05 25.86 10.51
CA SER A 108 -2.38 26.42 10.70
C SER A 108 -3.26 26.28 9.45
N PRO A 109 -4.60 26.42 9.58
CA PRO A 109 -5.50 26.45 8.43
C PRO A 109 -5.18 27.57 7.43
N ALA A 110 -4.65 28.70 7.88
CA ALA A 110 -4.29 29.82 7.01
C ALA A 110 -3.06 29.52 6.16
N GLU A 111 -2.05 28.90 6.75
CA GLU A 111 -0.85 28.46 6.04
C GLU A 111 -1.17 27.32 5.06
N PHE A 112 -2.01 26.37 5.46
CA PHE A 112 -2.51 25.32 4.57
C PHE A 112 -3.15 25.90 3.31
N ARG A 113 -4.02 26.91 3.43
CA ARG A 113 -4.63 27.56 2.26
C ARG A 113 -3.59 28.13 1.31
N LYS A 114 -2.51 28.70 1.83
CA LYS A 114 -1.41 29.24 1.03
C LYS A 114 -0.65 28.13 0.30
N HIS A 115 -0.31 27.04 0.99
CA HIS A 115 0.45 25.92 0.41
C HIS A 115 -0.37 25.13 -0.61
N ALA A 116 -1.67 24.93 -0.36
CA ALA A 116 -2.54 24.14 -1.22
C ALA A 116 -3.17 24.91 -2.39
N ALA A 117 -2.99 26.24 -2.46
CA ALA A 117 -3.64 27.13 -3.44
C ALA A 117 -3.38 26.74 -4.91
N THR A 118 -2.30 26.02 -5.21
CA THR A 118 -1.94 25.58 -6.56
C THR A 118 -2.52 24.22 -6.95
N PHE A 119 -3.11 23.47 -6.00
CA PHE A 119 -3.58 22.10 -6.23
C PHE A 119 -5.10 21.99 -6.36
N ALA A 120 -5.85 22.97 -5.85
CA ALA A 120 -7.31 22.95 -5.93
C ALA A 120 -7.92 24.34 -6.15
N SER A 121 -9.21 24.37 -6.49
CA SER A 121 -9.94 25.63 -6.67
C SER A 121 -10.07 26.38 -5.34
N PRO A 122 -10.26 27.71 -5.36
CA PRO A 122 -10.43 28.50 -4.12
C PRO A 122 -11.56 27.99 -3.22
N ASN A 123 -12.66 27.51 -3.79
CA ASN A 123 -13.78 26.96 -3.02
C ASN A 123 -13.41 25.64 -2.34
N GLU A 124 -12.76 24.72 -3.04
CA GLU A 124 -12.28 23.46 -2.46
C GLU A 124 -11.26 23.71 -1.35
N ILE A 125 -10.33 24.64 -1.56
CA ILE A 125 -9.34 25.02 -0.52
C ILE A 125 -10.02 25.63 0.71
N ALA A 126 -11.07 26.43 0.52
CA ALA A 126 -11.86 26.93 1.64
C ALA A 126 -12.56 25.81 2.42
N GLN A 127 -13.15 24.84 1.72
CA GLN A 127 -13.80 23.66 2.34
C GLN A 127 -12.79 22.79 3.11
N LEU A 128 -11.67 22.44 2.47
CA LEU A 128 -10.61 21.63 3.10
C LEU A 128 -10.03 22.34 4.34
N SER A 129 -9.77 23.65 4.25
CA SER A 129 -9.27 24.45 5.36
C SER A 129 -10.27 24.55 6.51
N ALA A 130 -11.57 24.69 6.20
CA ALA A 130 -12.62 24.74 7.21
C ALA A 130 -12.76 23.40 7.96
N ALA A 131 -12.67 22.28 7.24
CA ALA A 131 -12.65 20.96 7.84
C ALA A 131 -11.44 20.78 8.77
N LEU A 132 -10.22 21.11 8.31
CA LEU A 132 -9.03 21.05 9.16
C LEU A 132 -9.14 21.93 10.40
N ALA A 133 -9.63 23.17 10.27
CA ALA A 133 -9.83 24.06 11.41
C ALA A 133 -10.85 23.48 12.43
N HIS A 134 -11.87 22.77 11.96
CA HIS A 134 -12.84 22.10 12.82
C HIS A 134 -12.20 20.95 13.59
N PHE A 135 -11.54 20.03 12.89
CA PHE A 135 -10.91 18.84 13.49
C PHE A 135 -9.76 19.21 14.43
N GLU A 136 -8.90 20.18 14.06
CA GLU A 136 -7.85 20.72 14.93
C GLU A 136 -8.44 21.25 16.24
N ARG A 137 -9.47 22.10 16.17
CA ARG A 137 -10.11 22.67 17.37
C ARG A 137 -10.68 21.60 18.30
N ARG A 138 -11.28 20.54 17.73
CA ARG A 138 -11.85 19.42 18.50
C ARG A 138 -10.77 18.55 19.14
N LEU A 139 -9.65 18.36 18.45
CA LEU A 139 -8.52 17.56 18.91
C LEU A 139 -7.68 18.28 19.98
N ARG A 140 -7.55 19.61 19.88
CA ARG A 140 -6.70 20.48 20.71
C ARG A 140 -6.72 20.17 22.22
N PRO A 141 -7.88 20.02 22.91
CA PRO A 141 -7.89 19.78 24.35
C PRO A 141 -7.24 18.44 24.73
N TRP A 142 -7.51 17.39 23.96
CA TRP A 142 -6.87 16.09 24.14
C TRP A 142 -5.37 16.15 23.78
N TRP A 143 -5.05 16.82 22.67
CA TRP A 143 -3.67 16.98 22.21
C TRP A 143 -2.78 17.60 23.30
N HIS A 144 -3.17 18.74 23.86
CA HIS A 144 -2.37 19.40 24.89
C HIS A 144 -2.29 18.61 26.21
N SER A 145 -3.36 17.89 26.58
CA SER A 145 -3.40 17.15 27.85
C SER A 145 -2.68 15.81 27.80
N LYS A 146 -2.72 15.11 26.67
CA LYS A 146 -2.21 13.73 26.53
C LYS A 146 -1.27 13.55 25.33
N GLY A 147 -1.68 13.99 24.15
CA GLY A 147 -0.96 13.73 22.89
C GLY A 147 0.46 14.32 22.86
N ALA A 148 0.58 15.63 23.06
CA ALA A 148 1.85 16.35 22.97
C ALA A 148 2.89 15.85 23.99
N PRO A 149 2.56 15.71 25.29
CA PRO A 149 3.51 15.15 26.26
C PRO A 149 3.99 13.74 25.88
N TYR A 150 3.07 12.90 25.38
CA TYR A 150 3.38 11.52 25.02
C TYR A 150 4.33 11.42 23.81
N ALA A 151 4.11 12.25 22.78
CA ALA A 151 4.99 12.32 21.62
C ALA A 151 6.33 13.01 21.94
N ALA A 152 6.33 14.07 22.76
CA ALA A 152 7.53 14.81 23.14
C ALA A 152 8.56 13.93 23.85
N ALA A 153 8.11 12.96 24.67
CA ALA A 153 9.00 12.01 25.34
C ALA A 153 9.82 11.13 24.37
N ARG A 154 9.35 10.96 23.12
CA ARG A 154 9.97 10.10 22.10
C ARG A 154 10.69 10.89 21.00
N GLN A 155 10.34 12.16 20.81
CA GLN A 155 10.85 13.01 19.73
C GLN A 155 12.38 13.04 19.68
N ARG A 156 13.04 13.50 20.74
CA ARG A 156 14.51 13.68 20.75
C ARG A 156 15.29 12.36 20.61
N PRO A 157 14.93 11.27 21.32
CA PRO A 157 15.57 9.97 21.12
C PRO A 157 15.49 9.48 19.67
N ILE A 158 14.31 9.57 19.04
CA ILE A 158 14.13 9.14 17.64
C ILE A 158 14.90 10.07 16.70
N GLU A 159 14.84 11.39 16.89
CA GLU A 159 15.55 12.35 16.03
C GLU A 159 17.07 12.14 16.08
N THR A 160 17.59 11.88 17.27
CA THR A 160 19.03 11.58 17.46
C THR A 160 19.43 10.32 16.69
N LEU A 161 18.58 9.28 16.74
CA LEU A 161 18.82 8.02 16.03
C LEU A 161 18.76 8.21 14.51
N MET A 162 17.73 8.90 14.01
CA MET A 162 17.51 9.12 12.58
C MET A 162 18.56 10.03 11.95
N ASN A 163 19.17 10.94 12.71
CA ASN A 163 20.27 11.79 12.22
C ASN A 163 21.66 11.23 12.52
N ALA A 164 21.78 9.97 12.96
CA ALA A 164 23.09 9.34 13.10
C ALA A 164 23.78 9.22 11.71
N PRO A 165 25.11 9.41 11.61
CA PRO A 165 25.80 9.43 10.31
C PRO A 165 25.54 8.22 9.41
N GLY A 166 25.43 7.02 10.01
CA GLY A 166 25.13 5.78 9.28
C GLY A 166 23.75 5.76 8.62
N VAL A 167 22.77 6.49 9.15
CA VAL A 167 21.41 6.55 8.61
C VAL A 167 21.37 7.36 7.33
N SER A 168 22.06 8.50 7.27
CA SER A 168 22.17 9.27 6.02
C SER A 168 22.85 8.45 4.93
N VAL A 169 23.94 7.75 5.26
CA VAL A 169 24.65 6.89 4.30
C VAL A 169 23.75 5.77 3.79
N LEU A 170 22.93 5.18 4.67
CA LEU A 170 21.95 4.18 4.26
C LEU A 170 20.86 4.78 3.37
N GLY A 171 20.32 5.95 3.71
CA GLY A 171 19.37 6.68 2.87
C GLY A 171 19.93 6.93 1.47
N ASP A 172 21.20 7.32 1.36
CA ASP A 172 21.91 7.46 0.08
C ASP A 172 21.99 6.17 -0.72
N ARG A 173 22.29 5.06 -0.04
CA ARG A 173 22.36 3.74 -0.68
C ARG A 173 21.00 3.28 -1.20
N ILE A 174 19.94 3.49 -0.41
CA ILE A 174 18.56 3.17 -0.82
C ILE A 174 18.15 4.06 -1.99
N ALA A 175 18.39 5.38 -1.92
CA ALA A 175 18.09 6.31 -3.00
C ALA A 175 18.80 5.96 -4.31
N ARG A 176 20.08 5.59 -4.24
CA ARG A 176 20.85 5.10 -5.39
C ARG A 176 20.26 3.81 -5.94
N PHE A 177 19.94 2.86 -5.06
CA PHE A 177 19.33 1.60 -5.46
C PHE A 177 17.97 1.81 -6.13
N MET A 178 17.17 2.74 -5.64
CA MET A 178 15.87 3.12 -6.20
C MET A 178 15.96 4.12 -7.36
N GLU A 179 17.16 4.57 -7.75
CA GLU A 179 17.34 5.60 -8.79
C GLU A 179 16.40 6.82 -8.61
N SER A 180 16.20 7.24 -7.36
CA SER A 180 15.23 8.27 -6.99
C SER A 180 15.64 9.66 -7.48
N GLU A 181 14.72 10.41 -8.09
CA GLU A 181 14.89 11.82 -8.44
C GLU A 181 14.61 12.72 -7.23
N ILE A 182 15.57 12.75 -6.30
CA ILE A 182 15.40 13.49 -5.04
C ILE A 182 15.57 14.99 -5.28
N THR A 183 14.48 15.73 -5.09
CA THR A 183 14.48 17.21 -5.09
C THR A 183 14.76 17.80 -3.70
N SER A 184 14.47 17.05 -2.64
CA SER A 184 14.74 17.42 -1.25
C SER A 184 15.17 16.21 -0.44
N ARG A 185 16.25 16.37 0.33
CA ARG A 185 16.76 15.33 1.25
C ARG A 185 16.31 15.55 2.69
N LYS A 186 15.33 16.43 2.87
CA LYS A 186 14.71 16.74 4.16
C LYS A 186 13.42 15.96 4.29
N PHE A 187 13.40 15.03 5.23
CA PHE A 187 12.23 14.23 5.57
C PHE A 187 11.71 14.65 6.93
N ARG A 188 10.38 14.64 7.11
CA ARG A 188 9.73 14.88 8.39
C ARG A 188 9.13 13.59 8.89
N ILE A 189 9.31 13.32 10.18
CA ILE A 189 8.70 12.19 10.88
C ILE A 189 7.74 12.80 11.89
N HIS A 190 6.46 12.69 11.61
CA HIS A 190 5.39 13.15 12.50
C HIS A 190 5.04 12.02 13.46
N LEU A 191 5.28 12.24 14.74
CA LEU A 191 4.87 11.30 15.79
C LEU A 191 3.37 11.48 16.07
N ILE A 192 2.59 10.46 15.77
CA ILE A 192 1.13 10.46 15.90
C ILE A 192 0.76 9.70 17.19
N PRO A 193 0.53 10.38 18.33
CA PRO A 193 0.11 9.75 19.56
C PRO A 193 -1.22 9.03 19.40
N ARG A 194 -1.26 7.82 19.95
CA ARG A 194 -2.47 7.01 20.07
C ARG A 194 -3.25 7.41 21.31
N SER A 195 -4.57 7.44 21.23
CA SER A 195 -5.43 7.65 22.40
C SER A 195 -5.35 6.47 23.39
N ASP A 196 -5.20 5.26 22.87
CA ASP A 196 -4.92 4.03 23.61
C ASP A 196 -3.51 3.53 23.27
N PRO A 197 -2.48 3.94 24.03
CA PRO A 197 -1.10 3.59 23.75
C PRO A 197 -0.78 2.11 24.02
N LYS A 198 -1.67 1.35 24.66
CA LYS A 198 -1.49 -0.08 24.96
C LYS A 198 -1.98 -1.01 23.85
N SER A 199 -2.50 -0.45 22.76
CA SER A 199 -2.86 -1.16 21.53
C SER A 199 -1.69 -2.02 21.03
N ASP A 200 -2.00 -3.21 20.54
CA ASP A 200 -1.04 -4.21 20.05
C ASP A 200 -0.49 -3.92 18.64
N GLY A 201 -1.19 -3.08 17.87
CA GLY A 201 -0.76 -2.59 16.56
C GLY A 201 -0.57 -1.08 16.49
N ALA A 202 0.44 -0.68 15.71
CA ALA A 202 0.66 0.67 15.20
C ALA A 202 1.12 0.56 13.74
N ILE A 203 0.86 1.60 12.95
CA ILE A 203 1.28 1.67 11.55
C ILE A 203 2.14 2.91 11.33
N ALA A 204 3.08 2.80 10.38
CA ALA A 204 3.74 3.93 9.78
C ALA A 204 3.32 4.02 8.31
N THR A 205 3.26 5.22 7.77
CA THR A 205 2.98 5.43 6.34
C THR A 205 3.72 6.67 5.85
N VAL A 206 3.75 6.88 4.53
CA VAL A 206 4.45 8.01 3.93
C VAL A 206 3.59 8.79 2.94
N VAL A 207 3.66 10.12 3.04
CA VAL A 207 3.01 11.07 2.14
C VAL A 207 4.05 12.09 1.69
N GLY A 208 4.54 11.96 0.45
CA GLY A 208 5.66 12.77 -0.03
C GLY A 208 6.92 12.52 0.80
N ASN A 209 7.48 13.57 1.40
CA ASN A 209 8.62 13.50 2.33
C ASN A 209 8.22 13.45 3.81
N HIS A 210 6.95 13.13 4.11
CA HIS A 210 6.42 13.04 5.47
C HIS A 210 6.13 11.59 5.85
N VAL A 211 6.86 11.08 6.83
CA VAL A 211 6.58 9.81 7.50
C VAL A 211 5.61 10.08 8.66
N LEU A 212 4.47 9.40 8.67
CA LEU A 212 3.44 9.49 9.70
C LEU A 212 3.55 8.23 10.55
N ALA A 213 4.04 8.36 11.78
CA ALA A 213 4.34 7.23 12.65
C ALA A 213 3.40 7.19 13.86
N GLU A 214 2.47 6.24 13.89
CA GLU A 214 1.66 6.01 15.08
C GLU A 214 2.54 5.51 16.23
N VAL A 215 2.51 6.20 17.37
CA VAL A 215 3.34 5.85 18.54
C VAL A 215 2.51 5.15 19.62
N ILE A 216 2.97 3.97 20.04
CA ILE A 216 2.41 3.11 21.10
C ILE A 216 3.45 2.86 22.20
N ASP A 217 3.02 2.32 23.34
CA ASP A 217 3.89 2.07 24.51
C ASP A 217 4.96 1.03 24.18
N ALA A 218 4.62 0.04 23.35
CA ALA A 218 5.54 -1.00 22.90
C ALA A 218 6.65 -0.47 21.97
N MET A 219 6.44 0.67 21.29
CA MET A 219 7.43 1.21 20.36
C MET A 219 8.56 1.88 21.14
N ARG A 220 9.71 1.19 21.22
CA ARG A 220 10.92 1.77 21.79
C ARG A 220 11.63 2.66 20.78
N PRO A 221 12.28 3.76 21.22
CA PRO A 221 13.00 4.63 20.29
C PRO A 221 14.07 3.94 19.44
N ASP A 222 14.76 2.94 19.98
CA ASP A 222 15.79 2.17 19.27
C ASP A 222 15.23 1.21 18.22
N GLU A 223 13.94 0.88 18.30
CA GLU A 223 13.22 0.06 17.32
C GLU A 223 12.60 0.88 16.20
N ALA A 224 12.53 2.21 16.34
CA ALA A 224 11.90 3.09 15.36
C ALA A 224 12.66 3.12 14.01
N LEU A 225 14.00 3.05 14.04
CA LEU A 225 14.82 3.21 12.84
C LEU A 225 14.47 2.21 11.72
N PRO A 226 14.41 0.88 11.93
CA PRO A 226 13.98 -0.06 10.91
C PRO A 226 12.64 0.30 10.25
N TYR A 227 11.63 0.71 11.03
CA TYR A 227 10.32 1.09 10.49
C TYR A 227 10.39 2.40 9.69
N MET A 228 11.12 3.42 10.18
CA MET A 228 11.26 4.67 9.41
C MET A 228 12.01 4.46 8.09
N MET A 229 12.97 3.53 8.06
CA MET A 229 13.71 3.19 6.84
C MET A 229 12.88 2.34 5.86
N HIS A 230 11.95 1.53 6.37
CA HIS A 230 10.89 0.87 5.57
C HIS A 230 10.06 1.92 4.84
N GLU A 231 9.47 2.88 5.57
CA GLU A 231 8.65 3.94 4.97
C GLU A 231 9.44 4.86 4.03
N LEU A 232 10.70 5.18 4.37
CA LEU A 232 11.58 5.94 3.49
C LEU A 232 11.82 5.20 2.17
N THR A 233 11.88 3.86 2.20
CA THR A 233 12.07 3.05 1.00
C THR A 233 10.88 3.18 0.05
N HIS A 234 9.65 3.23 0.57
CA HIS A 234 8.46 3.53 -0.24
C HIS A 234 8.52 4.93 -0.85
N ALA A 235 8.88 5.95 -0.07
CA ALA A 235 9.00 7.32 -0.59
C ALA A 235 10.06 7.42 -1.69
N LEU A 236 11.20 6.77 -1.51
CA LEU A 236 12.27 6.76 -2.50
C LEU A 236 11.90 5.94 -3.74
N TYR A 237 11.11 4.88 -3.58
CA TYR A 237 10.55 4.14 -4.70
C TYR A 237 9.60 5.01 -5.54
N ASP A 238 8.66 5.72 -4.90
CA ASP A 238 7.72 6.63 -5.56
C ASP A 238 8.41 7.79 -6.30
N LEU A 239 9.61 8.20 -5.86
CA LEU A 239 10.40 9.26 -6.48
C LEU A 239 11.22 8.80 -7.70
N ALA A 240 11.19 7.53 -8.08
CA ALA A 240 11.85 7.10 -9.30
C ALA A 240 11.08 7.61 -10.54
N PRO A 241 11.76 7.90 -11.66
CA PRO A 241 11.11 8.33 -12.88
C PRO A 241 10.04 7.34 -13.37
N LEU A 242 8.89 7.85 -13.82
CA LEU A 242 7.81 7.02 -14.40
C LEU A 242 8.31 6.01 -15.44
N ARG A 243 9.26 6.42 -16.30
CA ARG A 243 9.86 5.56 -17.32
C ARG A 243 10.57 4.33 -16.74
N LEU A 244 11.16 4.44 -15.55
CA LEU A 244 11.84 3.33 -14.86
C LEU A 244 10.81 2.36 -14.28
N HIS A 245 9.75 2.84 -13.64
CA HIS A 245 8.65 1.98 -13.22
C HIS A 245 8.01 1.24 -14.39
N GLN A 246 7.74 1.92 -15.50
CA GLN A 246 7.20 1.29 -16.71
C GLN A 246 8.17 0.26 -17.29
N GLN A 247 9.48 0.51 -17.24
CA GLN A 247 10.48 -0.47 -17.64
C GLN A 247 10.47 -1.69 -16.74
N LEU A 248 10.43 -1.50 -15.43
CA LEU A 248 10.37 -2.59 -14.45
C LEU A 248 9.17 -3.49 -14.70
N ILE A 249 7.99 -2.91 -14.91
CA ILE A 249 6.78 -3.66 -15.25
C ILE A 249 6.99 -4.51 -16.51
N ARG A 250 7.56 -3.93 -17.58
CA ARG A 250 7.88 -4.67 -18.81
C ARG A 250 8.88 -5.80 -18.55
N ASP A 251 9.88 -5.59 -17.71
CA ASP A 251 10.86 -6.62 -17.38
C ASP A 251 10.24 -7.79 -16.61
N PHE A 252 9.30 -7.53 -15.69
CA PHE A 252 8.53 -8.59 -15.04
C PHE A 252 7.63 -9.35 -16.02
N VAL A 253 6.97 -8.66 -16.95
CA VAL A 253 6.16 -9.29 -18.01
C VAL A 253 7.02 -10.17 -18.91
N ALA A 254 8.20 -9.69 -19.31
CA ALA A 254 9.14 -10.41 -20.18
C ALA A 254 9.90 -11.54 -19.47
N SER A 255 9.86 -11.58 -18.13
CA SER A 255 10.56 -12.62 -17.36
C SER A 255 9.98 -14.01 -17.62
N SER A 256 10.83 -15.04 -17.50
CA SER A 256 10.41 -16.44 -17.64
C SER A 256 9.62 -16.97 -16.43
N GLU A 257 9.49 -16.19 -15.36
CA GLU A 257 8.73 -16.55 -14.16
C GLU A 257 7.22 -16.49 -14.49
N PRO A 258 6.47 -17.61 -14.48
CA PRO A 258 5.06 -17.61 -14.84
C PRO A 258 4.22 -16.68 -13.95
N ASN A 259 4.50 -16.66 -12.65
CA ASN A 259 3.74 -15.89 -11.66
C ASN A 259 4.46 -14.58 -11.29
N SER A 260 5.06 -13.93 -12.28
CA SER A 260 5.81 -12.68 -12.09
C SER A 260 4.92 -11.49 -11.69
N GLN A 261 3.62 -11.53 -12.00
CA GLN A 261 2.67 -10.47 -11.64
C GLN A 261 2.50 -10.30 -10.12
N PRO A 262 2.14 -11.33 -9.33
CA PRO A 262 2.13 -11.21 -7.86
C PRO A 262 3.46 -10.82 -7.25
N LEU A 263 4.57 -11.34 -7.79
CA LEU A 263 5.90 -10.95 -7.34
C LEU A 263 6.18 -9.46 -7.59
N TYR A 264 5.71 -8.91 -8.70
CA TYR A 264 5.76 -7.47 -8.96
C TYR A 264 4.88 -6.70 -7.97
N ALA A 265 3.65 -7.13 -7.73
CA ALA A 265 2.72 -6.49 -6.82
C ALA A 265 3.29 -6.34 -5.40
N LEU A 266 4.03 -7.35 -4.95
CA LEU A 266 4.70 -7.40 -3.64
C LEU A 266 6.09 -6.77 -3.59
N LEU A 267 6.64 -6.33 -4.73
CA LEU A 267 8.03 -5.88 -4.82
C LEU A 267 8.34 -4.70 -3.89
N ASN A 268 7.47 -3.69 -3.86
CA ASN A 268 7.69 -2.48 -3.07
C ASN A 268 7.72 -2.80 -1.56
N GLU A 269 6.70 -3.48 -1.05
CA GLU A 269 6.64 -3.97 0.35
C GLU A 269 7.75 -4.96 0.68
N GLY A 270 8.05 -5.90 -0.23
CA GLY A 270 9.10 -6.89 -0.05
C GLY A 270 10.49 -6.24 0.09
N ILE A 271 10.80 -5.22 -0.71
CA ILE A 271 12.07 -4.49 -0.60
C ILE A 271 12.11 -3.64 0.67
N ALA A 272 11.04 -2.91 1.00
CA ALA A 272 10.98 -2.12 2.23
C ALA A 272 11.15 -3.01 3.47
N THR A 273 10.48 -4.17 3.50
CA THR A 273 10.64 -5.19 4.55
C THR A 273 12.07 -5.74 4.58
N ALA A 274 12.69 -5.97 3.43
CA ALA A 274 14.09 -6.41 3.36
C ALA A 274 15.07 -5.36 3.91
N VAL A 275 14.82 -4.05 3.69
CA VAL A 275 15.57 -2.95 4.32
C VAL A 275 15.39 -3.00 5.83
N GLN A 276 14.15 -3.10 6.31
CA GLN A 276 13.82 -3.23 7.73
C GLN A 276 14.60 -4.39 8.37
N ILE A 277 14.53 -5.59 7.78
CA ILE A 277 15.21 -6.80 8.25
C ILE A 277 16.73 -6.62 8.29
N THR A 278 17.32 -5.97 7.29
CA THR A 278 18.77 -5.72 7.24
C THR A 278 19.25 -4.84 8.41
N LEU A 279 18.37 -3.99 8.95
CA LEU A 279 18.69 -3.12 10.09
C LEU A 279 18.39 -3.75 11.44
N MET A 280 17.48 -4.73 11.49
CA MET A 280 17.13 -5.42 12.71
C MET A 280 18.26 -6.36 13.14
N ARG A 281 18.75 -6.18 14.37
CA ARG A 281 19.79 -7.03 14.97
C ARG A 281 19.25 -8.38 15.46
N GLN A 282 17.93 -8.55 15.49
CA GLN A 282 17.23 -9.76 15.91
C GLN A 282 16.37 -10.26 14.74
N THR A 283 16.21 -11.57 14.63
CA THR A 283 15.23 -12.18 13.73
C THR A 283 13.85 -11.64 14.07
N MET A 284 13.17 -11.03 13.08
CA MET A 284 11.74 -10.70 13.18
C MET A 284 10.99 -11.95 13.70
N PRO A 285 10.17 -11.83 14.76
CA PRO A 285 9.30 -12.92 15.16
C PRO A 285 8.49 -13.40 13.95
N ASP A 286 8.20 -14.70 13.85
CA ASP A 286 7.33 -15.26 12.81
C ASP A 286 5.88 -14.74 12.90
N GLN A 287 5.56 -13.90 13.89
CA GLN A 287 4.29 -13.20 13.99
C GLN A 287 4.20 -12.16 12.88
N ASP A 288 3.38 -12.49 11.90
CA ASP A 288 3.03 -11.72 10.72
C ASP A 288 2.33 -10.40 11.10
N ILE A 289 3.13 -9.34 11.31
CA ILE A 289 2.64 -7.96 11.56
C ILE A 289 1.80 -7.46 10.39
N TYR A 290 2.07 -7.96 9.17
CA TYR A 290 1.42 -7.54 7.94
C TYR A 290 0.08 -8.24 7.71
N ARG A 291 -0.24 -9.29 8.48
CA ARG A 291 -1.35 -10.23 8.20
C ARG A 291 -1.31 -10.75 6.76
N ASP A 292 -0.13 -10.74 6.16
CA ASP A 292 0.15 -11.23 4.82
C ASP A 292 1.21 -12.35 4.87
N PRO A 293 0.89 -13.56 4.39
CA PRO A 293 1.80 -14.69 4.52
C PRO A 293 3.05 -14.60 3.63
N PHE A 294 3.12 -13.66 2.69
CA PHE A 294 4.15 -13.60 1.65
C PHE A 294 5.15 -12.47 1.87
N ILE A 295 4.72 -11.26 2.26
CA ILE A 295 5.58 -10.08 2.41
C ILE A 295 6.77 -10.35 3.36
N PRO A 296 6.59 -10.85 4.60
CA PRO A 296 7.71 -11.10 5.51
C PRO A 296 8.70 -12.14 4.97
N ARG A 297 8.19 -13.16 4.27
CA ARG A 297 9.00 -14.23 3.66
C ARG A 297 9.84 -13.70 2.52
N ILE A 298 9.22 -12.97 1.59
CA ILE A 298 9.91 -12.31 0.48
C ILE A 298 10.96 -11.34 1.04
N GLY A 299 10.60 -10.51 2.02
CA GLY A 299 11.54 -9.58 2.66
C GLY A 299 12.76 -10.29 3.25
N ARG A 300 12.58 -11.40 3.98
CA ARG A 300 13.70 -12.21 4.51
C ARG A 300 14.56 -12.80 3.40
N ALA A 301 13.94 -13.37 2.37
CA ALA A 301 14.66 -13.98 1.26
C ALA A 301 15.48 -12.96 0.46
N VAL A 302 14.96 -11.74 0.31
CA VAL A 302 15.54 -10.66 -0.48
C VAL A 302 16.56 -9.83 0.31
N ALA A 303 16.53 -9.83 1.64
CA ALA A 303 17.45 -9.05 2.49
C ALA A 303 18.93 -9.27 2.15
N GLY A 304 19.36 -10.52 1.96
CA GLY A 304 20.74 -10.83 1.58
C GLY A 304 21.15 -10.26 0.21
N PRO A 305 20.42 -10.58 -0.88
CA PRO A 305 20.60 -9.92 -2.17
C PRO A 305 20.58 -8.40 -2.12
N LEU A 306 19.64 -7.81 -1.37
CA LEU A 306 19.49 -6.36 -1.24
C LEU A 306 20.69 -5.73 -0.55
N ALA A 307 21.17 -6.30 0.56
CA ALA A 307 22.35 -5.78 1.27
C ALA A 307 23.58 -5.70 0.34
N ARG A 308 23.77 -6.68 -0.55
CA ARG A 308 24.84 -6.64 -1.57
C ARG A 308 24.60 -5.55 -2.61
N ALA A 309 23.35 -5.34 -3.03
CA ALA A 309 22.98 -4.29 -3.97
C ALA A 309 23.23 -2.88 -3.38
N LEU A 310 22.86 -2.68 -2.11
CA LEU A 310 23.01 -1.40 -1.40
C LEU A 310 24.48 -0.99 -1.19
N GLU A 311 25.43 -1.92 -1.10
CA GLU A 311 26.85 -1.59 -0.94
C GLU A 311 27.45 -0.98 -2.21
N ASN A 312 27.49 -1.70 -3.34
CA ASN A 312 28.01 -1.23 -4.64
C ASN A 312 27.48 -2.09 -5.81
N GLY A 313 26.27 -2.61 -5.69
CA GLY A 313 25.72 -3.57 -6.64
C GLY A 313 24.75 -2.96 -7.65
N PRO A 314 23.87 -3.78 -8.24
CA PRO A 314 22.85 -3.31 -9.18
C PRO A 314 21.85 -2.36 -8.49
N THR A 315 21.09 -1.63 -9.31
CA THR A 315 19.91 -0.89 -8.86
C THR A 315 18.65 -1.74 -9.04
N LEU A 316 17.53 -1.29 -8.48
CA LEU A 316 16.24 -1.95 -8.64
C LEU A 316 15.89 -2.15 -10.13
N TYR A 317 16.07 -1.09 -10.92
CA TYR A 317 15.72 -1.06 -12.33
C TYR A 317 16.77 -1.67 -13.25
N HIS A 318 18.01 -1.84 -12.77
CA HIS A 318 19.10 -2.36 -13.58
C HIS A 318 19.86 -3.46 -12.83
N GLY A 319 19.51 -4.72 -13.12
CA GLY A 319 20.25 -5.92 -12.71
C GLY A 319 19.81 -6.57 -11.40
N PHE A 320 18.91 -5.96 -10.62
CA PHE A 320 18.42 -6.58 -9.37
C PHE A 320 17.30 -7.59 -9.58
N LEU A 321 16.44 -7.38 -10.60
CA LEU A 321 15.23 -8.18 -10.84
C LEU A 321 15.48 -9.70 -10.80
N GLY A 322 16.50 -10.19 -11.49
CA GLY A 322 16.79 -11.63 -11.52
C GLY A 322 17.14 -12.20 -10.13
N SER A 323 17.78 -11.41 -9.26
CA SER A 323 18.07 -11.82 -7.89
C SER A 323 16.81 -11.81 -7.03
N TYR A 324 15.93 -10.82 -7.22
CA TYR A 324 14.63 -10.75 -6.55
C TYR A 324 13.74 -11.95 -6.90
N LEU A 325 13.57 -12.25 -8.20
CA LEU A 325 12.75 -13.36 -8.67
C LEU A 325 13.27 -14.71 -8.14
N ARG A 326 14.59 -14.97 -8.25
CA ARG A 326 15.18 -16.22 -7.76
C ARG A 326 15.04 -16.39 -6.25
N ALA A 327 15.30 -15.34 -5.47
CA ALA A 327 15.19 -15.41 -4.01
C ALA A 327 13.74 -15.66 -3.58
N SER A 328 12.79 -14.95 -4.18
CA SER A 328 11.37 -15.10 -3.87
C SER A 328 10.84 -16.49 -4.28
N ALA A 329 11.19 -16.97 -5.47
CA ALA A 329 10.80 -18.30 -5.92
C ALA A 329 11.38 -19.42 -5.03
N ALA A 330 12.63 -19.30 -4.59
CA ALA A 330 13.25 -20.26 -3.68
C ALA A 330 12.57 -20.31 -2.30
N GLU A 331 12.08 -19.16 -1.82
CA GLU A 331 11.38 -19.02 -0.54
C GLU A 331 9.94 -19.54 -0.60
N LEU A 332 9.20 -19.17 -1.66
CA LEU A 332 7.79 -19.52 -1.80
C LEU A 332 7.57 -20.94 -2.35
N LYS A 333 8.51 -21.47 -3.14
CA LYS A 333 8.47 -22.83 -3.70
C LYS A 333 7.12 -23.09 -4.41
N GLU A 334 6.41 -24.14 -4.01
CA GLU A 334 5.12 -24.53 -4.58
C GLU A 334 4.02 -23.50 -4.34
N GLU A 335 4.11 -22.70 -3.26
CA GLU A 335 3.12 -21.65 -2.99
C GLU A 335 3.17 -20.52 -4.01
N LEU A 336 4.28 -20.38 -4.75
CA LEU A 336 4.38 -19.45 -5.88
C LEU A 336 3.34 -19.74 -6.96
N ALA A 337 2.88 -20.99 -7.06
CA ALA A 337 1.82 -21.40 -7.99
C ALA A 337 0.46 -21.58 -7.30
N SER A 338 0.36 -21.31 -5.99
CA SER A 338 -0.92 -21.42 -5.28
C SER A 338 -1.91 -20.36 -5.77
N PRO A 339 -3.23 -20.68 -5.83
CA PRO A 339 -4.26 -19.69 -6.12
C PRO A 339 -4.23 -18.50 -5.17
N ARG A 340 -3.92 -18.73 -3.88
CA ARG A 340 -3.80 -17.65 -2.89
C ARG A 340 -2.73 -16.63 -3.26
N PHE A 341 -1.57 -17.09 -3.75
CA PHE A 341 -0.50 -16.20 -4.20
C PHE A 341 -0.84 -15.55 -5.55
N ILE A 342 -1.31 -16.33 -6.52
CA ILE A 342 -1.65 -15.83 -7.87
C ILE A 342 -2.74 -14.74 -7.81
N LEU A 343 -3.75 -14.94 -6.95
CA LEU A 343 -4.88 -14.03 -6.79
C LEU A 343 -4.64 -12.91 -5.77
N SER A 344 -3.46 -12.86 -5.15
CA SER A 344 -3.04 -11.68 -4.35
C SER A 344 -2.95 -10.40 -5.21
N THR A 345 -2.96 -10.56 -6.54
CA THR A 345 -3.17 -9.46 -7.50
C THR A 345 -4.15 -9.89 -8.58
N ALA A 346 -5.39 -9.44 -8.44
CA ALA A 346 -6.46 -9.71 -9.39
C ALA A 346 -7.45 -8.54 -9.44
N MET A 347 -8.26 -8.49 -10.49
CA MET A 347 -9.46 -7.65 -10.53
C MET A 347 -10.67 -8.52 -10.21
N PRO A 348 -11.22 -8.44 -8.98
CA PRO A 348 -12.47 -9.10 -8.66
C PRO A 348 -13.64 -8.44 -9.41
N VAL A 349 -14.57 -9.26 -9.89
CA VAL A 349 -15.85 -8.82 -10.43
C VAL A 349 -16.95 -9.75 -9.92
N SER A 350 -17.92 -9.18 -9.22
CA SER A 350 -19.13 -9.88 -8.81
C SER A 350 -20.22 -9.66 -9.85
N ILE A 351 -20.79 -10.75 -10.37
CA ILE A 351 -21.97 -10.69 -11.24
C ILE A 351 -23.21 -10.92 -10.38
N GLY A 352 -23.81 -9.82 -9.93
CA GLY A 352 -24.92 -9.82 -8.97
C GLY A 352 -24.49 -9.29 -7.60
N LYS A 353 -25.32 -9.51 -6.58
CA LYS A 353 -24.99 -9.19 -5.17
C LYS A 353 -24.50 -10.47 -4.50
N LEU A 354 -23.25 -10.47 -4.06
CA LEU A 354 -22.54 -11.63 -3.52
C LEU A 354 -21.78 -11.26 -2.25
N ASP A 355 -22.52 -10.80 -1.24
CA ASP A 355 -21.94 -10.20 -0.03
C ASP A 355 -21.05 -11.20 0.74
N GLU A 356 -21.46 -12.48 0.82
CA GLU A 356 -20.68 -13.51 1.51
C GLU A 356 -19.43 -13.91 0.72
N ALA A 357 -19.55 -14.04 -0.61
CA ALA A 357 -18.39 -14.35 -1.45
C ALA A 357 -17.35 -13.22 -1.46
N GLU A 358 -17.79 -11.97 -1.53
CA GLU A 358 -16.91 -10.80 -1.46
C GLU A 358 -16.16 -10.74 -0.14
N LYS A 359 -16.86 -11.00 0.97
CA LYS A 359 -16.26 -11.10 2.31
C LYS A 359 -15.27 -12.26 2.41
N ALA A 360 -15.56 -13.40 1.79
CA ALA A 360 -14.64 -14.52 1.73
C ALA A 360 -13.37 -14.17 0.93
N CYS A 361 -13.49 -13.48 -0.21
CA CYS A 361 -12.34 -13.02 -0.99
C CYS A 361 -11.43 -12.11 -0.16
N GLN A 362 -12.01 -11.13 0.53
CA GLN A 362 -11.27 -10.23 1.42
C GLN A 362 -10.59 -10.97 2.58
N SER A 363 -11.18 -12.07 3.06
CA SER A 363 -10.66 -12.82 4.21
C SER A 363 -9.57 -13.83 3.84
N TYR A 364 -9.67 -14.48 2.67
CA TYR A 364 -8.85 -15.64 2.34
C TYR A 364 -7.85 -15.42 1.20
N LEU A 365 -8.17 -14.59 0.22
CA LEU A 365 -7.32 -14.35 -0.95
C LEU A 365 -6.53 -13.04 -0.88
N VAL A 366 -6.95 -12.08 -0.04
CA VAL A 366 -6.29 -10.79 0.27
C VAL A 366 -5.57 -10.19 -0.95
N THR A 367 -6.30 -9.41 -1.75
CA THR A 367 -5.71 -8.71 -2.90
C THR A 367 -4.97 -7.45 -2.45
N HIS A 368 -3.66 -7.37 -2.66
CA HIS A 368 -2.86 -6.16 -2.34
C HIS A 368 -3.18 -4.99 -3.26
N TRP A 369 -3.48 -5.32 -4.51
CA TRP A 369 -3.88 -4.36 -5.54
C TRP A 369 -5.07 -4.93 -6.27
N ALA A 370 -6.18 -4.21 -6.24
CA ALA A 370 -7.38 -4.50 -7.00
C ALA A 370 -7.66 -3.33 -7.94
N GLY A 371 -8.03 -3.65 -9.18
CA GLY A 371 -8.52 -2.67 -10.15
C GLY A 371 -10.02 -2.85 -10.36
N ASP A 372 -10.67 -1.82 -10.86
CA ASP A 372 -12.03 -1.94 -11.37
C ASP A 372 -12.02 -2.80 -12.65
N PHE A 373 -12.93 -3.76 -12.75
CA PHE A 373 -13.11 -4.62 -13.92
C PHE A 373 -13.36 -3.82 -15.22
N ALA A 374 -13.91 -2.61 -15.13
CA ALA A 374 -14.03 -1.68 -16.25
C ALA A 374 -12.66 -1.31 -16.85
N GLU A 375 -11.58 -1.42 -16.06
CA GLU A 375 -10.20 -1.11 -16.45
C GLU A 375 -9.40 -2.33 -16.91
N ARG A 376 -10.03 -3.52 -17.02
CA ARG A 376 -9.34 -4.76 -17.43
C ARG A 376 -8.52 -4.63 -18.71
N ASN A 377 -8.97 -3.83 -19.69
CA ASN A 377 -8.23 -3.64 -20.94
C ASN A 377 -7.02 -2.72 -20.76
N ARG A 378 -7.04 -1.82 -19.78
CA ARG A 378 -5.88 -0.99 -19.42
C ARG A 378 -4.78 -1.85 -18.80
N PHE A 379 -5.17 -2.88 -18.06
CA PHE A 379 -4.27 -3.84 -17.42
C PHE A 379 -4.40 -5.24 -18.02
N SER A 380 -3.83 -5.37 -19.21
CA SER A 380 -4.01 -6.53 -20.08
C SER A 380 -3.52 -7.84 -19.44
N GLU A 381 -2.44 -7.83 -18.68
CA GLU A 381 -1.82 -9.05 -18.15
C GLU A 381 -2.27 -9.40 -16.72
N VAL A 382 -3.25 -8.69 -16.17
CA VAL A 382 -3.77 -8.91 -14.81
C VAL A 382 -4.78 -10.05 -14.77
N ASN A 383 -4.67 -10.90 -13.75
CA ASN A 383 -5.68 -11.93 -13.43
C ASN A 383 -7.06 -11.31 -13.17
N LEU A 384 -8.10 -11.94 -13.70
CA LEU A 384 -9.50 -11.54 -13.49
C LEU A 384 -10.20 -12.62 -12.67
N MET A 385 -10.85 -12.23 -11.58
CA MET A 385 -11.57 -13.15 -10.69
C MET A 385 -13.06 -12.84 -10.74
N VAL A 386 -13.83 -13.73 -11.35
CA VAL A 386 -15.28 -13.60 -11.53
C VAL A 386 -15.99 -14.40 -10.45
N LEU A 387 -16.76 -13.73 -9.60
CA LEU A 387 -17.67 -14.34 -8.63
C LEU A 387 -19.07 -14.37 -9.22
N ILE A 388 -19.69 -15.55 -9.28
CA ILE A 388 -20.96 -15.71 -10.01
C ILE A 388 -21.85 -16.83 -9.48
N THR A 389 -23.16 -16.65 -9.51
CA THR A 389 -24.13 -17.72 -9.27
C THR A 389 -24.57 -18.42 -10.56
N TYR A 390 -25.06 -19.65 -10.45
CA TYR A 390 -25.48 -20.45 -11.61
C TYR A 390 -26.59 -19.81 -12.45
N ASP A 391 -27.53 -19.08 -11.85
CA ASP A 391 -28.59 -18.35 -12.57
C ASP A 391 -28.04 -17.20 -13.43
N ARG A 392 -26.75 -16.88 -13.31
CA ARG A 392 -26.06 -15.82 -14.05
C ARG A 392 -24.94 -16.32 -14.95
N LEU A 393 -24.69 -17.64 -15.03
CA LEU A 393 -23.60 -18.20 -15.84
C LEU A 393 -23.67 -17.81 -17.31
N ASP A 394 -24.88 -17.62 -17.86
CA ASP A 394 -25.10 -17.15 -19.24
C ASP A 394 -24.40 -15.82 -19.54
N ALA A 395 -24.11 -15.00 -18.53
CA ALA A 395 -23.37 -13.75 -18.71
C ALA A 395 -21.92 -13.94 -19.16
N ILE A 396 -21.36 -15.14 -18.97
CA ILE A 396 -19.95 -15.45 -19.26
C ILE A 396 -19.75 -16.76 -20.04
N SER A 397 -20.76 -17.62 -20.13
CA SER A 397 -20.65 -18.98 -20.68
C SER A 397 -20.27 -19.04 -22.15
N ASP A 398 -20.57 -17.98 -22.92
CA ASP A 398 -20.16 -17.89 -24.33
C ASP A 398 -18.63 -17.95 -24.51
N ASN A 399 -17.87 -17.63 -23.45
CA ASN A 399 -16.42 -17.73 -23.46
C ASN A 399 -15.91 -19.13 -23.06
N TRP A 400 -16.71 -19.94 -22.34
CA TRP A 400 -16.31 -21.24 -21.78
C TRP A 400 -17.51 -22.19 -21.68
N SER A 401 -17.89 -22.86 -22.77
CA SER A 401 -19.02 -23.78 -22.79
C SER A 401 -18.87 -24.96 -21.81
N GLU A 402 -17.65 -25.28 -21.41
CA GLU A 402 -17.28 -26.34 -20.46
C GLU A 402 -17.80 -26.09 -19.04
N ILE A 403 -18.13 -24.85 -18.66
CA ILE A 403 -18.60 -24.53 -17.31
C ILE A 403 -20.07 -24.89 -17.08
N ILE A 404 -20.87 -24.99 -18.15
CA ILE A 404 -22.30 -25.33 -18.06
C ILE A 404 -22.51 -26.75 -17.51
N PRO A 405 -21.85 -27.80 -18.03
CA PRO A 405 -21.90 -29.13 -17.43
C PRO A 405 -21.49 -29.16 -15.95
N LEU A 406 -20.50 -28.36 -15.53
CA LEU A 406 -20.06 -28.29 -14.13
C LEU A 406 -21.18 -27.79 -13.21
N SER A 407 -21.94 -26.80 -13.65
CA SER A 407 -23.07 -26.26 -12.89
C SER A 407 -24.23 -27.25 -12.70
N GLN A 408 -24.32 -28.25 -13.59
CA GLN A 408 -25.33 -29.31 -13.51
C GLN A 408 -24.88 -30.45 -12.60
N ALA A 409 -23.56 -30.68 -12.48
CA ALA A 409 -22.98 -31.79 -11.75
C ALA A 409 -22.61 -31.47 -10.30
N HIS A 410 -22.25 -30.21 -10.01
CA HIS A 410 -21.67 -29.79 -8.73
C HIS A 410 -22.43 -28.59 -8.18
N ARG A 411 -22.49 -28.43 -6.85
CA ARG A 411 -23.09 -27.23 -6.24
C ARG A 411 -22.19 -25.99 -6.34
N GLY A 412 -20.87 -26.17 -6.49
CA GLY A 412 -19.92 -25.09 -6.78
C GLY A 412 -18.65 -25.59 -7.46
N PHE A 413 -17.92 -24.69 -8.12
CA PHE A 413 -16.64 -25.00 -8.75
C PHE A 413 -15.76 -23.75 -8.91
N ALA A 414 -14.45 -23.97 -9.03
CA ALA A 414 -13.51 -22.99 -9.56
C ALA A 414 -12.96 -23.47 -10.90
N PHE A 415 -12.91 -22.58 -11.89
CA PHE A 415 -12.39 -22.83 -13.22
C PHE A 415 -11.34 -21.77 -13.59
N SER A 416 -10.22 -22.18 -14.18
CA SER A 416 -9.15 -21.31 -14.65
C SER A 416 -9.02 -21.40 -16.16
N ALA A 417 -8.78 -20.27 -16.84
CA ALA A 417 -8.40 -20.27 -18.25
C ALA A 417 -7.38 -19.17 -18.56
N PRO A 418 -6.49 -19.36 -19.55
CA PRO A 418 -5.59 -18.31 -19.98
C PRO A 418 -6.39 -17.12 -20.51
N ARG A 419 -6.02 -15.92 -20.07
CA ARG A 419 -6.55 -14.67 -20.63
C ARG A 419 -5.60 -14.14 -21.69
N ASN A 420 -4.32 -14.05 -21.33
CA ASN A 420 -3.23 -13.50 -22.14
C ASN A 420 -1.92 -14.25 -21.84
N THR A 421 -0.77 -13.60 -21.96
CA THR A 421 0.55 -14.24 -21.78
C THR A 421 0.81 -14.62 -20.31
N LYS A 422 0.41 -13.74 -19.38
CA LYS A 422 0.60 -13.90 -17.93
C LYS A 422 -0.72 -13.95 -17.16
N GLY A 423 -1.74 -13.24 -17.63
CA GLY A 423 -3.03 -13.16 -16.94
C GLY A 423 -3.93 -14.37 -17.21
N HIS A 424 -4.74 -14.72 -16.20
CA HIS A 424 -5.76 -15.78 -16.26
C HIS A 424 -7.14 -15.26 -15.87
N TRP A 425 -8.17 -15.95 -16.34
CA TRP A 425 -9.52 -15.88 -15.82
C TRP A 425 -9.72 -16.93 -14.74
N TYR A 426 -10.26 -16.53 -13.60
CA TYR A 426 -10.71 -17.42 -12.54
C TYR A 426 -12.20 -17.23 -12.36
N VAL A 427 -12.99 -18.23 -12.71
CA VAL A 427 -14.45 -18.25 -12.51
C VAL A 427 -14.74 -19.04 -11.24
N LEU A 428 -15.23 -18.36 -10.22
CA LEU A 428 -15.63 -18.93 -8.94
C LEU A 428 -17.15 -18.94 -8.89
N ALA A 429 -17.73 -20.11 -9.12
CA ALA A 429 -19.16 -20.26 -9.37
C ALA A 429 -19.83 -21.17 -8.33
N GLY A 430 -21.07 -20.86 -7.99
CA GLY A 430 -21.87 -21.66 -7.06
C GLY A 430 -23.37 -21.52 -7.32
N ARG A 431 -24.16 -22.43 -6.79
CA ARG A 431 -25.63 -22.36 -6.87
C ARG A 431 -26.22 -21.12 -6.18
N ASP A 432 -25.51 -20.61 -5.16
CA ASP A 432 -25.88 -19.49 -4.30
C ASP A 432 -24.61 -18.79 -3.77
N ASP A 433 -24.77 -17.59 -3.20
CA ASP A 433 -23.67 -16.76 -2.68
C ASP A 433 -22.80 -17.49 -1.64
N THR A 434 -23.44 -18.19 -0.69
CA THR A 434 -22.73 -18.99 0.32
C THR A 434 -21.86 -20.08 -0.30
N THR A 435 -22.32 -20.71 -1.38
CA THR A 435 -21.53 -21.72 -2.08
C THR A 435 -20.36 -21.10 -2.83
N VAL A 436 -20.52 -19.91 -3.42
CA VAL A 436 -19.38 -19.15 -4.00
C VAL A 436 -18.35 -18.82 -2.92
N ALA A 437 -18.79 -18.38 -1.73
CA ALA A 437 -17.90 -18.14 -0.59
C ALA A 437 -17.12 -19.39 -0.17
N GLU A 438 -17.75 -20.57 -0.18
CA GLU A 438 -17.07 -21.85 0.07
C GLU A 438 -16.03 -22.17 -1.03
N VAL A 439 -16.35 -21.92 -2.31
CA VAL A 439 -15.39 -22.06 -3.42
C VAL A 439 -14.16 -21.19 -3.18
N VAL A 440 -14.34 -19.92 -2.82
CA VAL A 440 -13.24 -19.00 -2.51
C VAL A 440 -12.36 -19.55 -1.38
N GLN A 441 -12.97 -19.99 -0.29
CA GLN A 441 -12.25 -20.54 0.86
C GLN A 441 -11.45 -21.81 0.48
N ARG A 442 -12.06 -22.73 -0.28
CA ARG A 442 -11.43 -23.98 -0.72
C ARG A 442 -10.28 -23.70 -1.69
N LEU A 443 -10.48 -22.76 -2.61
CA LEU A 443 -9.46 -22.34 -3.57
C LEU A 443 -8.23 -21.76 -2.85
N ALA A 444 -8.46 -20.87 -1.87
CA ALA A 444 -7.39 -20.27 -1.08
C ALA A 444 -6.59 -21.27 -0.23
N ALA A 445 -7.17 -22.44 0.07
CA ALA A 445 -6.50 -23.50 0.82
C ALA A 445 -5.55 -24.35 -0.04
N ILE A 446 -5.65 -24.27 -1.38
CA ILE A 446 -4.74 -24.98 -2.30
C ILE A 446 -3.36 -24.34 -2.21
N ARG A 447 -2.33 -25.14 -1.92
CA ARG A 447 -0.94 -24.69 -1.74
C ARG A 447 -0.03 -24.94 -2.95
N THR A 448 -0.54 -25.64 -3.96
CA THR A 448 0.19 -26.06 -5.14
C THR A 448 -0.34 -25.38 -6.40
N GLY A 449 0.40 -25.53 -7.50
CA GLY A 449 -0.05 -25.11 -8.82
C GLY A 449 -1.39 -25.71 -9.24
N THR A 450 -2.21 -24.89 -9.87
CA THR A 450 -3.44 -25.31 -10.55
C THR A 450 -3.26 -25.10 -12.05
N GLY A 451 -3.58 -26.11 -12.84
CA GLY A 451 -3.59 -25.97 -14.31
C GLY A 451 -4.83 -25.24 -14.80
N ASP A 452 -4.91 -25.04 -16.11
CA ASP A 452 -6.13 -24.57 -16.77
C ASP A 452 -7.22 -25.65 -16.75
N GLY A 453 -8.47 -25.20 -16.78
CA GLY A 453 -9.66 -26.03 -16.65
C GLY A 453 -10.24 -26.02 -15.24
N VAL A 454 -10.82 -27.15 -14.83
CA VAL A 454 -11.43 -27.30 -13.50
C VAL A 454 -10.33 -27.34 -12.43
N VAL A 455 -10.37 -26.38 -11.53
CA VAL A 455 -9.41 -26.26 -10.42
C VAL A 455 -9.91 -27.01 -9.19
N LEU A 456 -11.20 -26.86 -8.87
CA LEU A 456 -11.87 -27.61 -7.81
C LEU A 456 -13.37 -27.68 -8.05
N THR A 457 -14.01 -28.67 -7.43
CA THR A 457 -15.47 -28.80 -7.38
C THR A 457 -15.93 -28.94 -5.93
N ILE A 458 -17.20 -28.62 -5.70
CA ILE A 458 -17.91 -28.77 -4.43
C ILE A 458 -19.22 -29.49 -4.74
N ASP A 459 -19.45 -30.61 -4.06
CA ASP A 459 -20.65 -31.47 -4.20
C ASP A 459 -21.73 -31.17 -3.16
#